data_AF-A0A1M5VF91-F1
#
_entry.id   AF-A0A1M5VF91-F1
#
_cell.length_a   1.000
_cell.length_b   1.000
_cell.length_c   1.000
_cell.angle_alpha   90.00
_cell.angle_beta   90.00
_cell.angle_gamma   90.00
#
_symmetry.space_group_name_H-M   'P 1'
#
loop_
_entity.id
_entity.type
_entity.pdbx_description
1 polymer ?
#
loop_
_entity_poly.entity_id
_entity_poly.type
_entity_poly.pdbx_seq_one_letter_code
_entity_poly.pdbx_strand_id
1 'polypeptide(L)'
;MLFPDYTDTGLVYHVVPITDLKRIVSKGIKYDDKATYAAKYLEFHKFIDEFRPDKLPQWVERKKAIFASLNFDENHSWHSHTALLGIKINEDRCWISNENLANSVYESFILKDVPNFHYAKLFLENRGKKLIKDYWDTSLSFIENLKVRKDKTIGYDAEVLIFHGVKPKDIEIIFIISDHKIMTVEEWNEYFRRSGQSDGNWEIT
;
A
#
# COMPACT_ATOMS: atom_id res chain seq x y z
N MET A 1 8.03 -0.79 15.16
CA MET A 1 8.10 -0.76 13.68
C MET A 1 8.75 -2.05 13.26
N LEU A 2 8.19 -2.75 12.28
CA LEU A 2 8.63 -4.10 11.91
C LEU A 2 10.05 -4.12 11.29
N PHE A 3 10.40 -3.09 10.52
CA PHE A 3 11.69 -3.00 9.83
C PHE A 3 12.54 -1.82 10.32
N PRO A 4 13.86 -1.80 10.05
CA PRO A 4 14.69 -0.61 10.21
C PRO A 4 14.18 0.57 9.36
N ASP A 5 14.71 1.78 9.61
CA ASP A 5 14.26 2.98 8.90
C ASP A 5 14.62 2.93 7.42
N TYR A 6 13.87 3.66 6.59
CA TYR A 6 14.17 3.78 5.16
C TYR A 6 15.61 4.26 4.90
N THR A 7 16.16 5.13 5.76
CA THR A 7 17.55 5.59 5.62
C THR A 7 18.57 4.47 5.75
N ASP A 8 18.20 3.36 6.38
CA ASP A 8 19.06 2.18 6.58
C ASP A 8 18.79 1.11 5.52
N THR A 9 17.52 0.89 5.18
CA THR A 9 17.11 -0.19 4.26
C THR A 9 17.16 0.22 2.79
N GLY A 10 16.85 1.48 2.48
CA GLY A 10 16.59 1.94 1.11
C GLY A 10 15.38 1.28 0.45
N LEU A 11 14.45 0.73 1.25
CA LEU A 11 13.28 -0.02 0.78
C LEU A 11 11.98 0.60 1.27
N VAL A 12 10.99 0.63 0.39
CA VAL A 12 9.57 0.80 0.76
C VAL A 12 8.83 -0.51 0.56
N TYR A 13 7.70 -0.68 1.22
CA TYR A 13 7.06 -1.98 1.31
C TYR A 13 5.69 -2.01 0.65
N HIS A 14 5.48 -2.95 -0.25
CA HIS A 14 4.23 -3.08 -1.02
C HIS A 14 3.60 -4.45 -0.79
N VAL A 15 2.32 -4.46 -0.44
CA VAL A 15 1.54 -5.69 -0.26
C VAL A 15 0.82 -6.02 -1.56
N VAL A 16 0.96 -7.27 -2.01
CA VAL A 16 0.31 -7.75 -3.24
C VAL A 16 -0.41 -9.06 -3.01
N PRO A 17 -1.48 -9.38 -3.75
CA PRO A 17 -2.03 -10.72 -3.79
C PRO A 17 -0.97 -11.74 -4.21
N ILE A 18 -0.90 -12.89 -3.54
CA ILE A 18 0.08 -13.93 -3.88
C ILE A 18 -0.08 -14.44 -5.33
N THR A 19 -1.29 -14.35 -5.87
CA THR A 19 -1.61 -14.72 -7.27
C THR A 19 -0.91 -13.82 -8.30
N ASP A 20 -0.53 -12.59 -7.93
CA ASP A 20 0.18 -11.66 -8.81
C ASP A 20 1.70 -11.89 -8.81
N LEU A 21 2.23 -12.65 -7.85
CA LEU A 21 3.66 -12.76 -7.60
C LEU A 21 4.46 -13.24 -8.82
N LYS A 22 3.95 -14.23 -9.56
CA LYS A 22 4.58 -14.73 -10.79
C LYS A 22 4.77 -13.62 -11.82
N ARG A 23 3.75 -12.77 -12.01
CA ARG A 23 3.81 -11.64 -12.95
C ARG A 23 4.80 -10.59 -12.46
N ILE A 24 4.74 -10.25 -11.18
CA ILE A 24 5.56 -9.20 -10.56
C ILE A 24 7.04 -9.56 -10.62
N VAL A 25 7.41 -10.78 -10.24
CA VAL A 25 8.82 -11.23 -10.25
C VAL A 25 9.36 -11.33 -11.68
N SER A 26 8.52 -11.62 -12.67
CA SER A 26 8.98 -11.75 -14.07
C SER A 26 8.96 -10.44 -14.87
N LYS A 27 8.02 -9.53 -14.58
CA LYS A 27 7.76 -8.33 -15.40
C LYS A 27 7.85 -7.01 -14.64
N GLY A 28 7.93 -7.06 -13.32
CA GLY A 28 7.89 -5.90 -12.44
C GLY A 28 6.46 -5.40 -12.20
N ILE A 29 6.38 -4.21 -11.61
CA ILE A 29 5.12 -3.53 -11.33
C ILE A 29 5.00 -2.36 -12.28
N LYS A 30 3.94 -2.35 -13.09
CA LYS A 30 3.71 -1.30 -14.07
C LYS A 30 3.03 -0.09 -13.40
N TYR A 31 3.54 1.10 -13.70
CA TYR A 31 2.90 2.35 -13.30
C TYR A 31 1.58 2.56 -14.05
N ASP A 32 0.60 3.15 -13.37
CA ASP A 32 -0.75 3.35 -13.88
C ASP A 32 -1.42 2.06 -14.41
N ASP A 33 -1.05 0.93 -13.80
CA ASP A 33 -1.70 -0.37 -14.03
C ASP A 33 -2.77 -0.57 -12.96
N LYS A 34 -4.02 -0.29 -13.33
CA LYS A 34 -5.19 -0.34 -12.44
C LYS A 34 -5.99 -1.63 -12.58
N ALA A 35 -5.48 -2.59 -13.35
CA ALA A 35 -6.20 -3.82 -13.68
C ALA A 35 -6.65 -4.60 -12.42
N THR A 36 -5.85 -4.58 -11.35
CA THR A 36 -6.09 -5.38 -10.13
C THR A 36 -6.99 -4.71 -9.10
N TYR A 37 -7.30 -3.41 -9.24
CA TYR A 37 -8.16 -2.68 -8.28
C TYR A 37 -9.15 -1.69 -8.90
N ALA A 38 -9.28 -1.65 -10.23
CA ALA A 38 -10.19 -0.75 -10.94
C ALA A 38 -11.63 -0.80 -10.42
N ALA A 39 -12.14 -1.99 -10.10
CA ALA A 39 -13.50 -2.17 -9.62
C ALA A 39 -13.72 -1.77 -8.15
N LYS A 40 -12.65 -1.62 -7.35
CA LYS A 40 -12.76 -1.39 -5.90
C LYS A 40 -12.37 0.04 -5.49
N TYR A 41 -11.23 0.53 -5.97
CA TYR A 41 -10.61 1.74 -5.41
C TYR A 41 -10.47 2.90 -6.40
N LEU A 42 -10.65 2.67 -7.71
CA LEU A 42 -10.36 3.70 -8.71
C LEU A 42 -11.22 4.96 -8.57
N GLU A 43 -12.53 4.81 -8.39
CA GLU A 43 -13.43 5.96 -8.20
C GLU A 43 -13.15 6.71 -6.90
N PHE A 44 -12.71 6.00 -5.86
CA PHE A 44 -12.29 6.63 -4.62
C PHE A 44 -11.01 7.47 -4.81
N HIS A 45 -10.02 6.95 -5.54
CA HIS A 45 -8.81 7.72 -5.83
C HIS A 45 -9.10 8.93 -6.73
N LYS A 46 -10.00 8.81 -7.71
CA LYS A 46 -10.45 9.94 -8.53
C LYS A 46 -11.11 11.01 -7.67
N PHE A 47 -12.00 10.61 -6.76
CA PHE A 47 -12.62 11.54 -5.80
C PHE A 47 -11.58 12.27 -4.95
N ILE A 48 -10.53 11.59 -4.49
CA ILE A 48 -9.44 12.26 -3.77
C ILE A 48 -8.71 13.26 -4.67
N ASP A 49 -8.39 12.87 -5.91
CA ASP A 49 -7.69 13.72 -6.88
C ASP A 49 -8.49 14.99 -7.26
N GLU A 50 -9.83 14.99 -7.16
CA GLU A 50 -10.68 16.18 -7.43
C GLU A 50 -10.40 17.35 -6.47
N PHE A 51 -9.86 17.07 -5.28
CA PHE A 51 -9.51 18.09 -4.27
C PHE A 51 -8.01 18.38 -4.23
N ARG A 52 -7.23 17.85 -5.18
CA ARG A 52 -5.79 18.09 -5.28
C ARG A 52 -5.53 19.58 -5.56
N PRO A 53 -4.74 20.28 -4.73
CA PRO A 53 -4.46 21.70 -4.98
C PRO A 53 -3.48 21.89 -6.14
N ASP A 54 -3.65 22.98 -6.90
CA ASP A 54 -2.86 23.31 -8.09
C ASP A 54 -1.36 23.51 -7.83
N LYS A 55 -0.98 23.75 -6.57
CA LYS A 55 0.42 23.90 -6.14
C LYS A 55 1.22 22.59 -6.25
N LEU A 56 0.55 21.42 -6.29
CA LEU A 56 1.24 20.15 -6.43
C LEU A 56 1.70 19.93 -7.88
N PRO A 57 2.84 19.25 -8.10
CA PRO A 57 3.25 18.89 -9.45
C PRO A 57 2.17 18.07 -10.16
N GLN A 58 1.94 18.36 -11.45
CA GLN A 58 0.86 17.75 -12.22
C GLN A 58 0.93 16.22 -12.30
N TRP A 59 2.14 15.64 -12.18
CA TRP A 59 2.37 14.20 -12.19
C TRP A 59 1.95 13.49 -10.90
N VAL A 60 1.67 14.24 -9.82
CA VAL A 60 1.18 13.70 -8.55
C VAL A 60 -0.34 13.49 -8.68
N GLU A 61 -0.74 12.31 -9.14
CA GLU A 61 -2.14 11.90 -9.29
C GLU A 61 -2.35 10.56 -8.56
N ARG A 62 -3.03 10.57 -7.40
CA ARG A 62 -3.20 9.39 -6.54
C ARG A 62 -3.76 8.22 -7.34
N LYS A 63 -4.74 8.48 -8.22
CA LYS A 63 -5.36 7.45 -9.07
C LYS A 63 -4.39 6.73 -10.01
N LYS A 64 -3.14 7.18 -10.17
CA LYS A 64 -2.11 6.55 -11.02
C LYS A 64 -1.02 5.85 -10.22
N ALA A 65 -0.88 6.15 -8.93
CA ALA A 65 0.22 5.67 -8.09
C ALA A 65 0.25 4.14 -7.93
N ILE A 66 1.43 3.62 -7.61
CA ILE A 66 1.60 2.35 -6.90
C ILE A 66 1.73 2.71 -5.42
N PHE A 67 1.01 2.01 -4.56
CA PHE A 67 0.94 2.32 -3.12
C PHE A 67 1.93 1.44 -2.34
N ALA A 68 2.72 2.02 -1.47
CA ALA A 68 3.61 1.31 -0.56
C ALA A 68 3.59 2.00 0.80
N SER A 69 4.28 1.42 1.78
CA SER A 69 4.44 1.99 3.12
C SER A 69 5.92 2.13 3.44
N LEU A 70 6.28 3.14 4.24
CA LEU A 70 7.66 3.26 4.74
C LEU A 70 8.01 2.17 5.74
N ASN A 71 7.02 1.67 6.48
CA ASN A 71 7.16 0.61 7.47
C ASN A 71 5.78 0.10 7.90
N PHE A 72 5.75 -0.88 8.80
CA PHE A 72 4.54 -1.36 9.46
C PHE A 72 4.72 -1.40 10.97
N ASP A 73 3.62 -1.35 11.71
CA ASP A 73 3.64 -1.66 13.14
C ASP A 73 4.06 -3.12 13.38
N GLU A 74 4.68 -3.41 14.52
CA GLU A 74 5.05 -4.79 14.88
C GLU A 74 3.82 -5.69 15.06
N ASN A 75 2.68 -5.09 15.42
CA ASN A 75 1.40 -5.77 15.57
C ASN A 75 0.49 -5.56 14.36
N HIS A 76 1.06 -5.24 13.19
CA HIS A 76 0.28 -5.02 11.97
C HIS A 76 -0.58 -6.24 11.64
N SER A 77 -1.86 -6.00 11.38
CA SER A 77 -2.83 -7.04 11.03
C SER A 77 -2.78 -7.30 9.54
N TRP A 78 -2.09 -8.38 9.15
CA TRP A 78 -1.91 -8.73 7.76
C TRP A 78 -3.14 -9.40 7.14
N HIS A 79 -3.42 -9.05 5.90
CA HIS A 79 -4.36 -9.82 5.08
C HIS A 79 -3.71 -11.08 4.56
N SER A 80 -4.37 -12.21 4.72
CA SER A 80 -3.88 -13.51 4.24
C SER A 80 -3.85 -13.59 2.72
N HIS A 81 -3.08 -14.56 2.21
CA HIS A 81 -2.84 -14.81 0.80
C HIS A 81 -2.21 -13.61 0.07
N THR A 82 -1.36 -12.89 0.78
CA THR A 82 -0.58 -11.78 0.23
C THR A 82 0.91 -12.07 0.32
N ALA A 83 1.69 -11.36 -0.48
CA ALA A 83 3.12 -11.26 -0.35
C ALA A 83 3.50 -9.82 0.02
N LEU A 84 4.41 -9.69 0.97
CA LEU A 84 5.05 -8.43 1.30
C LEU A 84 6.32 -8.29 0.47
N LEU A 85 6.39 -7.23 -0.32
CA LEU A 85 7.53 -6.91 -1.17
C LEU A 85 8.32 -5.75 -0.59
N GLY A 86 9.64 -5.85 -0.58
CA GLY A 86 10.56 -4.71 -0.43
C GLY A 86 10.88 -4.16 -1.81
N ILE A 87 10.78 -2.84 -1.98
CA ILE A 87 10.92 -2.19 -3.28
C ILE A 87 11.92 -1.05 -3.20
N LYS A 88 12.87 -1.02 -4.14
CA LYS A 88 13.73 0.14 -4.40
C LYS A 88 13.00 1.12 -5.32
N ILE A 89 13.05 2.40 -4.96
CA ILE A 89 12.31 3.47 -5.64
C ILE A 89 13.21 4.56 -6.18
N ASN A 90 12.68 5.35 -7.11
CA ASN A 90 13.22 6.66 -7.44
C ASN A 90 12.50 7.72 -6.59
N GLU A 91 13.20 8.25 -5.59
CA GLU A 91 12.66 9.21 -4.62
C GLU A 91 12.11 10.49 -5.27
N ASP A 92 12.72 10.96 -6.37
CA ASP A 92 12.25 12.15 -7.13
C ASP A 92 10.85 11.96 -7.75
N ARG A 93 10.42 10.71 -7.85
CA ARG A 93 9.15 10.29 -8.46
C ARG A 93 8.22 9.69 -7.43
N CYS A 94 8.41 10.02 -6.15
CA CYS A 94 7.59 9.54 -5.05
C CYS A 94 7.03 10.68 -4.19
N TRP A 95 5.88 10.41 -3.57
CA TRP A 95 5.20 11.34 -2.68
C TRP A 95 4.77 10.61 -1.40
N ILE A 96 4.72 11.32 -0.28
CA ILE A 96 4.30 10.80 1.01
C ILE A 96 3.01 11.49 1.44
N SER A 97 2.04 10.69 1.85
CA SER A 97 0.74 11.16 2.32
C SER A 97 0.32 10.46 3.60
N ASN A 98 -0.63 11.04 4.34
CA ASN A 98 -1.19 10.42 5.55
C ASN A 98 -2.39 9.53 5.20
N GLU A 99 -2.20 8.22 5.18
CA GLU A 99 -3.22 7.23 4.81
C GLU A 99 -4.46 7.33 5.70
N ASN A 100 -4.29 7.61 7.00
CA ASN A 100 -5.39 7.74 7.96
C ASN A 100 -6.48 8.72 7.50
N LEU A 101 -6.09 9.81 6.82
CA LEU A 101 -7.03 10.81 6.32
C LEU A 101 -7.86 10.28 5.15
N ALA A 102 -7.25 9.49 4.26
CA ALA A 102 -7.96 8.83 3.18
C ALA A 102 -8.85 7.71 3.73
N ASN A 103 -8.31 6.84 4.59
CA ASN A 103 -9.04 5.70 5.15
C ASN A 103 -10.27 6.15 5.96
N SER A 104 -10.18 7.27 6.69
CA SER A 104 -11.34 7.86 7.40
C SER A 104 -12.53 8.25 6.50
N VAL A 105 -12.33 8.31 5.18
CA VAL A 105 -13.35 8.72 4.20
C VAL A 105 -13.85 7.53 3.37
N TYR A 106 -13.11 6.42 3.34
CA TYR A 106 -13.34 5.32 2.40
C TYR A 106 -14.72 4.66 2.58
N GLU A 107 -15.08 4.21 3.78
CA GLU A 107 -16.36 3.54 4.01
C GLU A 107 -17.52 4.47 3.68
N SER A 108 -17.42 5.75 4.06
CA SER A 108 -18.45 6.74 3.73
C SER A 108 -18.58 6.91 2.22
N PHE A 109 -17.45 6.91 1.48
CA PHE A 109 -17.44 6.99 0.03
C PHE A 109 -18.14 5.80 -0.64
N ILE A 110 -17.96 4.59 -0.11
CA ILE A 110 -18.60 3.38 -0.62
C ILE A 110 -20.09 3.34 -0.26
N LEU A 111 -20.45 3.72 0.98
CA LEU A 111 -21.79 3.57 1.52
C LEU A 111 -22.76 4.70 1.12
N LYS A 112 -22.28 5.81 0.54
CA LYS A 112 -23.08 7.01 0.25
C LYS A 112 -24.35 6.76 -0.58
N ASP A 113 -24.34 5.73 -1.42
CA ASP A 113 -25.46 5.37 -2.32
C ASP A 113 -26.19 4.09 -1.87
N VAL A 114 -25.81 3.50 -0.73
CA VAL A 114 -26.42 2.29 -0.19
C VAL A 114 -27.63 2.67 0.68
N PRO A 115 -28.82 2.03 0.50
CA PRO A 115 -29.98 2.27 1.36
C PRO A 115 -29.63 2.13 2.85
N ASN A 116 -30.23 2.98 3.68
CA ASN A 116 -30.00 3.09 5.13
C ASN A 116 -28.71 3.80 5.58
N PHE A 117 -27.81 4.19 4.67
CA PHE A 117 -26.57 4.92 5.01
C PHE A 117 -26.61 6.42 4.65
N HIS A 118 -27.76 7.07 4.81
CA HIS A 118 -27.93 8.49 4.42
C HIS A 118 -26.93 9.45 5.08
N TYR A 119 -26.46 9.16 6.31
CA TYR A 119 -25.43 9.96 6.97
C TYR A 119 -24.02 9.83 6.35
N ALA A 120 -23.74 8.76 5.58
CA ALA A 120 -22.46 8.62 4.88
C ALA A 120 -22.27 9.73 3.85
N LYS A 121 -23.33 10.04 3.07
CA LYS A 121 -23.32 11.16 2.12
C LYS A 121 -23.13 12.50 2.83
N LEU A 122 -23.86 12.73 3.92
CA LEU A 122 -23.73 13.96 4.73
C LEU A 122 -22.31 14.12 5.32
N PHE A 123 -21.70 13.02 5.77
CA PHE A 123 -20.32 13.01 6.25
C PHE A 123 -19.36 13.45 5.14
N LEU A 124 -19.47 12.87 3.94
CA LEU A 124 -18.63 13.22 2.79
C LEU A 124 -18.74 14.69 2.42
N GLU A 125 -19.96 15.21 2.32
CA GLU A 125 -20.23 16.59 1.91
C GLU A 125 -19.69 17.63 2.89
N ASN A 126 -19.53 17.25 4.16
CA ASN A 126 -19.01 18.10 5.23
C ASN A 126 -17.57 17.72 5.62
N ARG A 127 -17.42 16.77 6.54
CA ARG A 127 -16.12 16.39 7.12
C ARG A 127 -15.20 15.69 6.12
N GLY A 128 -15.75 14.86 5.23
CA GLY A 128 -14.98 14.13 4.23
C GLY A 128 -14.17 15.07 3.32
N LYS A 129 -14.80 16.10 2.76
CA LYS A 129 -14.11 17.12 1.94
C LYS A 129 -12.94 17.77 2.68
N LYS A 130 -13.11 18.08 3.97
CA LYS A 130 -12.03 18.64 4.79
C LYS A 130 -10.88 17.64 4.94
N LEU A 131 -11.18 16.39 5.27
CA LEU A 131 -10.18 15.33 5.43
C LEU A 131 -9.37 15.11 4.14
N ILE A 132 -10.01 15.14 2.97
CA ILE A 132 -9.32 14.99 1.68
C ILE A 132 -8.46 16.22 1.34
N LYS A 133 -8.92 17.43 1.67
CA LYS A 133 -8.06 18.62 1.55
C LYS A 133 -6.84 18.54 2.47
N ASP A 134 -7.07 18.17 3.73
CA ASP A 134 -6.01 17.97 4.71
C ASP A 134 -5.04 16.86 4.26
N TYR A 135 -5.53 15.79 3.60
CA TYR A 135 -4.69 14.75 2.99
C TYR A 135 -3.68 15.35 2.03
N TRP A 136 -4.12 16.19 1.10
CA TRP A 136 -3.22 16.83 0.15
C TRP A 136 -2.35 17.92 0.78
N ASP A 137 -2.92 18.77 1.63
CA ASP A 137 -2.20 19.87 2.27
C ASP A 137 -1.13 19.39 3.26
N THR A 138 -1.30 18.19 3.81
CA THR A 138 -0.30 17.57 4.68
C THR A 138 0.66 16.63 3.95
N SER A 139 0.38 16.27 2.70
CA SER A 139 1.30 15.47 1.88
C SER A 139 2.52 16.28 1.42
N LEU A 140 3.60 15.57 1.08
CA LEU A 140 4.87 16.17 0.66
C LEU A 140 5.67 15.22 -0.22
N SER A 141 6.63 15.76 -0.98
CA SER A 141 7.55 14.92 -1.77
C SER A 141 8.34 13.97 -0.86
N PHE A 142 8.73 12.81 -1.40
CA PHE A 142 9.51 11.83 -0.65
C PHE A 142 10.83 12.42 -0.14
N ILE A 143 11.55 13.15 -1.00
CA ILE A 143 12.81 13.81 -0.65
C ILE A 143 12.63 14.84 0.47
N GLU A 144 11.55 15.61 0.43
CA GLU A 144 11.28 16.56 1.51
C GLU A 144 10.95 15.82 2.80
N ASN A 145 10.20 14.72 2.74
CA ASN A 145 9.94 13.90 3.90
C ASN A 145 11.24 13.33 4.52
N LEU A 146 12.24 12.95 3.73
CA LEU A 146 13.52 12.50 4.27
C LEU A 146 14.24 13.57 5.11
N LYS A 147 13.99 14.87 4.82
CA LYS A 147 14.57 15.98 5.58
C LYS A 147 13.75 16.31 6.82
N VAL A 148 12.44 16.45 6.68
CA VAL A 148 11.55 16.95 7.75
C VAL A 148 10.93 15.85 8.60
N ARG A 149 11.03 14.60 8.15
CA ARG A 149 10.56 13.37 8.81
C ARG A 149 9.12 13.45 9.29
N LYS A 150 8.22 13.96 8.42
CA LYS A 150 6.80 14.08 8.75
C LYS A 150 6.17 12.72 9.06
N ASP A 151 6.66 11.66 8.41
CA ASP A 151 6.34 10.25 8.68
C ASP A 151 6.55 9.82 10.14
N LYS A 152 7.36 10.52 10.92
CA LYS A 152 7.60 10.21 12.34
C LYS A 152 6.64 10.92 13.29
N THR A 153 5.74 11.75 12.78
CA THR A 153 4.74 12.44 13.60
C THR A 153 3.65 11.47 14.04
N ILE A 154 3.27 11.53 15.32
CA ILE A 154 2.19 10.70 15.87
C ILE A 154 0.90 10.89 15.05
N GLY A 155 0.29 9.78 14.61
CA GLY A 155 -0.93 9.78 13.81
C GLY A 155 -0.72 10.01 12.31
N TYR A 156 0.52 10.14 11.84
CA TYR A 156 0.86 10.19 10.43
C TYR A 156 1.18 8.78 9.91
N ASP A 157 0.18 8.14 9.29
CA ASP A 157 0.38 6.84 8.65
C ASP A 157 0.95 7.05 7.25
N ALA A 158 2.26 6.87 7.11
CA ALA A 158 3.00 7.29 5.93
C ALA A 158 2.84 6.30 4.77
N GLU A 159 1.86 6.58 3.91
CA GLU A 159 1.68 5.96 2.61
C GLU A 159 2.62 6.61 1.59
N VAL A 160 3.32 5.76 0.85
CA VAL A 160 4.20 6.13 -0.26
C VAL A 160 3.44 5.96 -1.58
N LEU A 161 3.32 7.07 -2.32
CA LEU A 161 2.79 7.10 -3.67
C LEU A 161 3.96 7.06 -4.67
N ILE A 162 4.09 5.96 -5.40
CA ILE A 162 5.17 5.76 -6.38
C ILE A 162 4.64 6.08 -7.78
N PHE A 163 5.28 7.03 -8.47
CA PHE A 163 4.88 7.54 -9.80
C PHE A 163 5.82 7.11 -10.93
N HIS A 164 6.31 5.87 -10.83
CA HIS A 164 7.11 5.21 -11.86
C HIS A 164 6.92 3.69 -11.77
N GLY A 165 7.25 2.97 -12.85
CA GLY A 165 7.23 1.50 -12.83
C GLY A 165 8.41 0.96 -12.03
N VAL A 166 8.23 -0.21 -11.40
CA VAL A 166 9.25 -0.90 -10.63
C VAL A 166 9.73 -2.11 -11.42
N LYS A 167 11.04 -2.24 -11.63
CA LYS A 167 11.62 -3.35 -12.40
C LYS A 167 11.76 -4.60 -11.52
N PRO A 168 11.75 -5.81 -12.09
CA PRO A 168 11.98 -7.05 -11.34
C PRO A 168 13.18 -7.03 -10.39
N LYS A 169 14.32 -6.50 -10.84
CA LYS A 169 15.57 -6.43 -10.08
C LYS A 169 15.51 -5.51 -8.84
N ASP A 170 14.49 -4.66 -8.79
CA ASP A 170 14.29 -3.65 -7.74
C ASP A 170 13.22 -4.14 -6.73
N ILE A 171 12.84 -5.42 -6.79
CA ILE A 171 11.81 -6.06 -5.96
C ILE A 171 12.43 -7.25 -5.21
N GLU A 172 12.17 -7.29 -3.91
CA GLU A 172 12.52 -8.37 -3.00
C GLU A 172 11.25 -8.93 -2.36
N ILE A 173 11.12 -10.25 -2.25
CA ILE A 173 10.01 -10.88 -1.53
C ILE A 173 10.45 -11.03 -0.08
N ILE A 174 9.85 -10.25 0.81
CA ILE A 174 10.21 -10.25 2.24
C ILE A 174 9.47 -11.38 2.96
N PHE A 175 8.14 -11.41 2.83
CA PHE A 175 7.29 -12.43 3.43
C PHE A 175 6.20 -12.88 2.46
N ILE A 176 5.77 -14.12 2.65
CA ILE A 176 4.48 -14.61 2.16
C ILE A 176 3.59 -14.84 3.38
N ILE A 177 2.43 -14.22 3.36
CA ILE A 177 1.43 -14.22 4.43
C ILE A 177 0.29 -15.14 4.02
N SER A 178 0.11 -16.21 4.77
CA SER A 178 -1.03 -17.14 4.67
C SER A 178 -2.00 -16.90 5.83
N ASP A 179 -3.12 -17.63 5.86
CA ASP A 179 -4.09 -17.55 6.96
C ASP A 179 -3.50 -17.90 8.34
N HIS A 180 -2.39 -18.65 8.36
CA HIS A 180 -1.85 -19.22 9.59
C HIS A 180 -0.39 -18.85 9.86
N LYS A 181 0.34 -18.39 8.84
CA LYS A 181 1.79 -18.19 8.91
C LYS A 181 2.24 -17.00 8.09
N ILE A 182 3.19 -16.26 8.64
CA ILE A 182 4.02 -15.26 7.95
C ILE A 182 5.42 -15.84 7.91
N MET A 183 5.95 -16.10 6.73
CA MET A 183 7.24 -16.76 6.54
C MET A 183 8.02 -16.16 5.38
N THR A 184 9.35 -16.18 5.45
CA THR A 184 10.22 -15.79 4.34
C THR A 184 10.17 -16.82 3.20
N VAL A 185 10.79 -16.50 2.07
CA VAL A 185 10.90 -17.43 0.94
C VAL A 185 11.68 -18.70 1.33
N GLU A 186 12.75 -18.57 2.11
CA GLU A 186 13.57 -19.69 2.58
C GLU A 186 12.76 -20.60 3.51
N GLU A 187 12.01 -20.02 4.43
CA GLU A 187 11.15 -20.76 5.36
C GLU A 187 10.03 -21.51 4.62
N TRP A 188 9.42 -20.89 3.61
CA TRP A 188 8.43 -21.57 2.76
C TRP A 188 9.05 -22.71 1.95
N ASN A 189 10.22 -22.49 1.34
CA ASN A 189 10.92 -23.53 0.61
C ASN A 189 11.30 -24.71 1.52
N GLU A 190 11.76 -24.43 2.74
CA GLU A 190 12.06 -25.45 3.73
C GLU A 190 10.80 -26.20 4.19
N TYR A 191 9.69 -25.47 4.41
CA TYR A 191 8.39 -26.06 4.72
C TYR A 191 7.93 -27.00 3.61
N PHE A 192 7.94 -26.57 2.34
CA PHE A 192 7.58 -27.44 1.21
C PHE A 192 8.56 -28.57 0.98
N ARG A 193 9.85 -28.39 1.30
CA ARG A 193 10.83 -29.48 1.20
C ARG A 193 10.56 -30.58 2.22
N ARG A 194 10.23 -30.21 3.47
CA ARG A 194 9.89 -31.18 4.53
C ARG A 194 8.52 -31.81 4.30
N SER A 195 7.52 -30.99 4.06
CA SER A 195 6.12 -31.38 3.88
C SER A 195 5.78 -31.80 2.45
N GLY A 196 6.72 -31.77 1.51
CA GLY A 196 6.52 -32.25 0.13
C GLY A 196 7.20 -33.59 -0.14
N GLN A 197 8.05 -34.05 0.78
CA GLN A 197 8.52 -35.42 0.81
C GLN A 197 7.38 -36.27 1.34
N SER A 198 6.94 -37.25 0.56
CA SER A 198 5.84 -38.13 0.91
C SER A 198 6.24 -39.01 2.09
N ASP A 199 6.01 -38.55 3.31
CA ASP A 199 5.92 -39.46 4.43
C ASP A 199 4.64 -40.26 4.21
N GLY A 200 4.75 -41.58 4.07
CA GLY A 200 3.65 -42.50 3.75
C GLY A 200 2.48 -42.51 4.75
N ASN A 201 2.40 -41.55 5.67
CA ASN A 201 1.34 -41.31 6.64
C ASN A 201 0.99 -39.81 6.65
N TRP A 202 0.23 -39.36 5.66
CA TRP A 202 -0.49 -38.08 5.75
C TRP A 202 -1.80 -38.31 6.50
N GLU A 203 -1.75 -38.29 7.84
CA GLU A 203 -2.98 -38.10 8.61
C GLU A 203 -3.33 -36.62 8.63
N ILE A 204 -4.44 -36.29 7.99
CA ILE A 204 -5.08 -34.97 8.07
C ILE A 204 -5.71 -34.88 9.46
N THR A 205 -5.09 -34.13 10.37
CA THR A 205 -5.72 -33.71 11.62
C THR A 205 -6.41 -32.36 11.44
#